data_AF-A0A7C3UQ45-F1
#
_entry.id   AF-A0A7C3UQ45-F1
#
_cell.length_a   1.000
_cell.length_b   1.000
_cell.length_c   1.000
_cell.angle_alpha   90.00
_cell.angle_beta   90.00
_cell.angle_gamma   90.00
#
_symmetry.space_group_name_H-M   'P 1'
#
loop_
_entity.id
_entity.type
_entity.pdbx_description
1 polymer ?
#
loop_
_entity_poly.entity_id
_entity_poly.type
_entity_poly.pdbx_seq_one_letter_code
_entity_poly.pdbx_strand_id
1 'polypeptide(L)'
;MRKVSLTLLGVITIILWLFSITRLQLILDKKRKKPLRELLVEELAYFPSGKFLKPMVIEYENLAADLVWLRAIQYYGHHLMTDRRYTWLGHIFSILTQLDPKFIGAYRFGGMTLAWDAGEPEEAINLLRRGMRFNPLRWELPFDIAFIYYMISRDYEKAGDYFYIASKMPETWGISHRWAAFSYGRTEKRREFGKILFQDLYESTKNPEMKRIARRGLKFIKREEDMEYLQKGIDNYYQKYKKYPADLKELLASGFIDSIPKEPTGGFYTITFDQEGKAKVSYSQPRRR
;
A
#
# COMPACT_ATOMS: atom_id res chain seq x y z
N MET A 1 5.13 53.01 45.22
CA MET A 1 5.70 51.74 45.74
C MET A 1 4.68 50.59 45.90
N ARG A 2 3.39 50.82 46.22
CA ARG A 2 2.37 49.75 46.39
C ARG A 2 1.96 48.93 45.15
N LYS A 3 2.13 49.44 43.92
CA LYS A 3 1.78 48.68 42.70
C LYS A 3 2.80 47.60 42.35
N VAL A 4 4.08 47.85 42.63
CA VAL A 4 5.18 46.91 42.37
C VAL A 4 5.08 45.68 43.29
N SER A 5 4.58 45.86 44.51
CA SER A 5 4.36 44.74 45.45
C SER A 5 3.20 43.82 45.02
N LEU A 6 2.14 44.34 44.38
CA LEU A 6 1.04 43.50 43.87
C LEU A 6 1.46 42.69 42.64
N THR A 7 2.23 43.28 41.72
CA THR A 7 2.73 42.56 40.54
C THR A 7 3.72 41.47 40.93
N LEU A 8 4.59 41.71 41.93
CA LEU A 8 5.47 40.66 42.46
C LEU A 8 4.69 39.51 43.09
N LEU A 9 3.63 39.82 43.85
CA LEU A 9 2.78 38.79 44.48
C LEU A 9 2.07 37.92 43.43
N GLY A 10 1.62 38.53 42.33
CA GLY A 10 1.03 37.82 41.18
C GLY A 10 2.02 36.89 40.47
N VAL A 11 3.27 37.33 40.28
CA VAL A 11 4.30 36.49 39.66
C VAL A 11 4.68 35.33 40.58
N ILE A 12 4.81 35.57 41.88
CA ILE A 12 5.13 34.52 42.87
C ILE A 12 4.01 33.48 42.93
N THR A 13 2.75 33.90 42.89
CA THR A 13 1.62 32.96 42.87
C THR A 13 1.58 32.12 41.60
N ILE A 14 1.87 32.69 40.43
CA ILE A 14 1.98 31.94 39.17
C ILE A 14 3.13 30.92 39.24
N ILE A 15 4.29 31.31 39.76
CA ILE A 15 5.44 30.40 39.92
C ILE A 15 5.10 29.26 40.88
N LEU A 16 4.43 29.55 41.99
CA LEU A 16 3.98 28.52 42.95
C LEU A 16 2.95 27.58 42.32
N TRP A 17 2.04 28.09 41.49
CA TRP A 17 1.09 27.26 40.74
C TRP A 17 1.80 26.35 39.73
N LEU A 18 2.75 26.88 38.95
CA LEU A 18 3.56 26.08 38.02
C LEU A 18 4.38 25.02 38.76
N PHE A 19 4.95 25.36 39.92
CA PHE A 19 5.70 24.42 40.75
C PHE A 19 4.79 23.32 41.33
N SER A 20 3.60 23.68 41.80
CA SER A 20 2.62 22.71 42.28
C SER A 20 2.13 21.79 41.16
N ILE A 21 1.85 22.32 39.96
CA ILE A 21 1.46 21.52 38.79
C ILE A 21 2.55 20.53 38.40
N THR A 22 3.81 20.97 38.34
CA THR A 22 4.94 20.09 37.99
C THR A 22 5.20 19.04 39.07
N ARG A 23 5.07 19.38 40.36
CA ARG A 23 5.12 18.40 41.46
C ARG A 23 4.00 17.37 41.36
N LEU A 24 2.78 17.80 41.03
CA LEU A 24 1.63 16.92 40.86
C LEU A 24 1.81 15.99 39.66
N GLN A 25 2.35 16.49 38.54
CA GLN A 25 2.75 15.66 37.40
C GLN A 25 3.79 14.61 37.79
N LEU A 26 4.85 14.99 38.52
CA LEU A 26 5.90 14.06 38.93
C LEU A 26 5.39 12.98 39.90
N ILE A 27 4.42 13.31 40.77
CA ILE A 27 3.80 12.35 41.69
C ILE A 27 2.88 11.40 40.93
N LEU A 28 2.11 11.91 39.97
CA LEU A 28 1.27 11.09 39.10
C LEU A 28 2.11 10.15 38.24
N ASP A 29 3.21 10.64 37.66
CA ASP A 29 4.12 9.84 36.84
C ASP A 29 4.88 8.79 37.67
N LYS A 30 5.22 9.08 38.93
CA LYS A 30 5.81 8.07 39.85
C LYS A 30 4.82 7.00 40.31
N LYS A 31 3.53 7.32 40.45
CA LYS A 31 2.49 6.36 40.88
C LYS A 31 1.89 5.57 39.70
N ARG A 32 2.15 5.97 38.47
CA ARG A 32 1.63 5.33 37.25
C ARG A 32 2.45 4.08 36.90
N LYS A 33 1.86 2.90 37.10
CA LYS A 33 2.43 1.60 36.70
C LYS A 33 2.49 1.40 35.18
N LYS A 34 1.65 2.10 34.43
CA LYS A 34 1.65 2.17 32.97
C LYS A 34 1.99 3.59 32.54
N PRO A 35 2.90 3.82 31.57
CA PRO A 35 3.14 5.16 31.02
C PRO A 35 1.83 5.78 30.55
N LEU A 36 1.66 7.10 30.71
CA LEU A 36 0.45 7.85 30.29
C LEU A 36 0.01 7.51 28.86
N ARG A 37 0.98 7.19 27.98
CA ARG A 37 0.75 6.75 26.60
C ARG A 37 -0.07 5.45 26.51
N GLU A 38 0.21 4.45 27.34
CA GLU A 38 -0.55 3.18 27.35
C GLU A 38 -1.97 3.38 27.85
N LEU A 39 -2.18 4.25 28.84
CA LEU A 39 -3.52 4.58 29.34
C LEU A 39 -4.36 5.32 28.29
N LEU A 40 -3.76 6.26 27.55
CA LEU A 40 -4.45 7.01 26.47
C LEU A 40 -4.81 6.13 25.26
N VAL A 41 -4.04 5.05 25.05
CA VAL A 41 -4.27 4.05 24.01
C VAL A 41 -5.35 3.05 24.44
N GLU A 42 -5.34 2.61 25.70
CA GLU A 42 -6.48 1.91 26.30
C GLU A 42 -7.74 2.77 26.20
N GLU A 43 -7.66 4.05 26.56
CA GLU A 43 -8.78 4.99 26.48
C GLU A 43 -9.32 5.10 25.03
N LEU A 44 -8.46 5.10 24.01
CA LEU A 44 -8.84 5.02 22.59
C LEU A 44 -9.50 3.69 22.17
N ALA A 45 -9.10 2.58 22.76
CA ALA A 45 -9.78 1.30 22.61
C ALA A 45 -11.16 1.30 23.31
N TYR A 46 -11.34 2.12 24.34
CA TYR A 46 -12.58 2.31 25.09
C TYR A 46 -13.45 3.48 24.59
N PHE A 47 -12.96 4.33 23.67
CA PHE A 47 -13.77 5.39 23.10
C PHE A 47 -14.91 4.75 22.29
N PRO A 48 -16.19 5.03 22.62
CA PRO A 48 -17.30 4.44 21.90
C PRO A 48 -17.21 4.83 20.43
N SER A 49 -17.61 3.90 19.55
CA SER A 49 -17.60 4.07 18.08
C SER A 49 -17.96 5.51 17.69
N GLY A 50 -17.29 6.09 16.69
CA GLY A 50 -17.47 7.49 16.28
C GLY A 50 -18.93 7.97 16.15
N LYS A 51 -19.87 7.06 15.93
CA LYS A 51 -21.33 7.25 16.04
C LYS A 51 -21.82 7.95 17.33
N PHE A 52 -21.17 7.74 18.48
CA PHE A 52 -21.55 8.34 19.77
C PHE A 52 -20.77 9.61 20.11
N LEU A 53 -19.57 9.77 19.53
CA LEU A 53 -18.78 11.00 19.65
C LEU A 53 -19.32 12.10 18.74
N LYS A 54 -19.79 11.75 17.54
CA LYS A 54 -20.27 12.72 16.55
C LYS A 54 -21.33 13.69 17.10
N PRO A 55 -22.37 13.24 17.85
CA PRO A 55 -23.36 14.13 18.44
C PRO A 55 -22.82 15.00 19.59
N MET A 56 -21.74 14.59 20.26
CA MET A 56 -21.15 15.35 21.38
C MET A 56 -20.16 16.42 20.91
N VAL A 57 -19.66 16.32 19.68
CA VAL A 57 -18.57 17.16 19.17
C VAL A 57 -18.97 17.89 17.88
N ILE A 58 -20.27 18.09 17.65
CA ILE A 58 -20.84 18.65 16.40
C ILE A 58 -20.13 19.94 15.94
N GLU A 59 -19.75 20.82 16.87
CA GLU A 59 -19.08 22.09 16.53
C GLU A 59 -17.55 21.99 16.36
N TYR A 60 -16.94 20.85 16.73
CA TYR A 60 -15.49 20.67 16.80
C TYR A 60 -15.00 19.34 16.19
N GLU A 61 -15.77 18.72 15.29
CA GLU A 61 -15.45 17.39 14.71
C GLU A 61 -14.02 17.33 14.14
N ASN A 62 -13.58 18.40 13.48
CA ASN A 62 -12.22 18.52 12.93
C ASN A 62 -11.15 18.61 14.02
N LEU A 63 -11.38 19.37 15.10
CA LEU A 63 -10.41 19.45 16.21
C LEU A 63 -10.30 18.11 16.97
N ALA A 64 -11.42 17.40 17.13
CA ALA A 64 -11.39 16.06 17.70
C ALA A 64 -10.67 15.08 16.78
N ALA A 65 -10.87 15.17 15.46
CA ALA A 65 -10.10 14.40 14.49
C ALA A 65 -8.60 14.72 14.58
N ASP A 66 -8.20 15.98 14.72
CA ASP A 66 -6.79 16.37 14.90
C ASP A 66 -6.17 15.77 16.17
N LEU A 67 -6.92 15.77 17.29
CA LEU A 67 -6.47 15.13 18.53
C LEU A 67 -6.34 13.61 18.37
N VAL A 68 -7.32 12.96 17.74
CA VAL A 68 -7.27 11.51 17.46
C VAL A 68 -6.11 11.20 16.51
N TRP A 69 -5.83 12.05 15.53
CA TRP A 69 -4.69 11.91 14.62
C TRP A 69 -3.36 11.97 15.35
N LEU A 70 -3.14 12.96 16.22
CA LEU A 70 -1.92 13.04 17.03
C LEU A 70 -1.74 11.80 17.89
N ARG A 71 -2.82 11.30 18.50
CA ARG A 71 -2.79 10.05 19.26
C ARG A 71 -2.49 8.84 18.37
N ALA A 72 -3.04 8.78 17.16
CA ALA A 72 -2.77 7.70 16.20
C ALA A 72 -1.28 7.65 15.82
N ILE A 73 -0.68 8.81 15.55
CA ILE A 73 0.76 8.92 15.26
C ILE A 73 1.61 8.51 16.46
N GLN A 74 1.22 8.91 17.67
CA GLN A 74 1.93 8.51 18.89
C GLN A 74 1.82 7.01 19.17
N TYR A 75 0.64 6.42 19.00
CA TYR A 75 0.41 4.97 19.12
C TYR A 75 1.29 4.20 18.14
N TYR A 76 1.21 4.57 16.85
CA TYR A 76 2.03 3.97 15.81
C TYR A 76 3.52 4.11 16.12
N GLY A 77 3.99 5.31 16.46
CA GLY A 77 5.39 5.58 16.76
C GLY A 77 5.91 4.84 17.99
N HIS A 78 5.07 4.64 19.01
CA HIS A 78 5.44 3.82 20.17
C HIS A 78 5.67 2.36 19.76
N HIS A 79 4.69 1.73 19.10
CA HIS A 79 4.78 0.33 18.69
C HIS A 79 5.88 0.10 17.64
N LEU A 80 6.13 1.05 16.75
CA LEU A 80 7.24 0.99 15.80
C LEU A 80 8.60 0.86 16.50
N MET A 81 8.75 1.51 17.66
CA MET A 81 10.00 1.57 18.43
C MET A 81 10.11 0.50 19.54
N THR A 82 9.02 -0.20 19.86
CA THR A 82 8.99 -1.17 20.97
C THR A 82 8.76 -2.61 20.50
N ASP A 83 7.52 -2.97 20.18
CA ASP A 83 7.09 -4.37 20.00
C ASP A 83 6.54 -4.69 18.59
N ARG A 84 6.30 -3.66 17.77
CA ARG A 84 5.66 -3.72 16.45
C ARG A 84 4.31 -4.44 16.45
N ARG A 85 3.53 -4.29 17.52
CA ARG A 85 2.18 -4.86 17.66
C ARG A 85 1.12 -3.79 17.53
N TYR A 86 0.39 -3.80 16.42
CA TYR A 86 -0.54 -2.72 16.06
C TYR A 86 -2.02 -3.07 16.28
N THR A 87 -2.32 -3.76 17.38
CA THR A 87 -3.66 -4.32 17.69
C THR A 87 -4.82 -3.34 17.54
N TRP A 88 -4.63 -2.06 17.87
CA TRP A 88 -5.69 -1.05 17.88
C TRP A 88 -5.66 -0.10 16.68
N LEU A 89 -4.69 -0.26 15.77
CA LEU A 89 -4.45 0.70 14.70
C LEU A 89 -5.68 0.86 13.80
N GLY A 90 -6.33 -0.25 13.45
CA GLY A 90 -7.53 -0.26 12.62
C GLY A 90 -8.70 0.45 13.27
N HIS A 91 -8.91 0.18 14.56
CA HIS A 91 -9.93 0.85 15.36
C HIS A 91 -9.71 2.37 15.44
N ILE A 92 -8.49 2.79 15.74
CA ILE A 92 -8.12 4.21 15.85
C ILE A 92 -8.40 4.94 14.53
N PHE A 93 -7.95 4.40 13.39
CA PHE A 93 -8.21 5.02 12.08
C PHE A 93 -9.69 4.95 11.68
N SER A 94 -10.43 3.92 12.12
CA SER A 94 -11.86 3.83 11.91
C SER A 94 -12.62 4.93 12.65
N ILE A 95 -12.24 5.27 13.89
CA ILE A 95 -12.81 6.41 14.63
C ILE A 95 -12.43 7.72 13.95
N LEU A 96 -11.13 7.91 13.65
CA LEU A 96 -10.62 9.13 13.04
C LEU A 96 -11.37 9.47 11.74
N THR A 97 -11.54 8.49 10.87
CA THR A 97 -12.22 8.67 9.58
C THR A 97 -13.75 8.74 9.68
N GLN A 98 -14.33 8.43 10.84
CA GLN A 98 -15.75 8.71 11.13
C GLN A 98 -15.97 10.14 11.61
N LEU A 99 -14.99 10.70 12.35
CA LEU A 99 -15.00 12.08 12.83
C LEU A 99 -14.70 13.05 11.68
N ASP A 100 -13.66 12.80 10.88
CA ASP A 100 -13.36 13.58 9.67
C ASP A 100 -13.27 12.66 8.43
N PRO A 101 -14.39 12.45 7.72
CA PRO A 101 -14.41 11.65 6.50
C PRO A 101 -13.68 12.28 5.32
N LYS A 102 -13.28 13.56 5.39
CA LYS A 102 -12.55 14.25 4.32
C LYS A 102 -11.03 14.22 4.55
N PHE A 103 -10.58 13.77 5.71
CA PHE A 103 -9.16 13.68 6.03
C PHE A 103 -8.43 12.55 5.27
N ILE A 104 -7.96 12.87 4.06
CA ILE A 104 -7.24 11.91 3.21
C ILE A 104 -5.98 11.35 3.87
N GLY A 105 -5.28 12.15 4.67
CA GLY A 105 -4.09 11.71 5.40
C GLY A 105 -4.36 10.48 6.28
N ALA A 106 -5.49 10.46 6.98
CA ALA A 106 -5.89 9.32 7.81
C ALA A 106 -6.13 8.04 6.99
N TYR A 107 -6.81 8.14 5.84
CA TYR A 107 -7.05 6.98 4.98
C TYR A 107 -5.74 6.44 4.39
N ARG A 108 -4.87 7.32 3.89
CA ARG A 108 -3.62 6.92 3.23
C ARG A 108 -2.63 6.35 4.24
N PHE A 109 -2.33 7.09 5.31
CA PHE A 109 -1.40 6.65 6.33
C PHE A 109 -1.93 5.41 7.07
N GLY A 110 -3.21 5.41 7.46
CA GLY A 110 -3.84 4.26 8.09
C GLY A 110 -3.87 3.04 7.17
N GLY A 111 -4.19 3.22 5.89
CA GLY A 111 -4.18 2.13 4.90
C GLY A 111 -2.79 1.52 4.72
N MET A 112 -1.74 2.34 4.58
CA MET A 112 -0.37 1.82 4.43
C MET A 112 0.11 1.13 5.72
N THR A 113 -0.05 1.77 6.88
CA THR A 113 0.44 1.18 8.14
C THR A 113 -0.33 -0.09 8.53
N LEU A 114 -1.64 -0.17 8.25
CA LEU A 114 -2.41 -1.41 8.42
C LEU A 114 -1.93 -2.53 7.50
N ALA A 115 -1.72 -2.23 6.22
CA ALA A 115 -1.35 -3.24 5.24
C ALA A 115 0.07 -3.79 5.47
N TRP A 116 1.06 -2.93 5.73
CA TRP A 116 2.47 -3.34 5.83
C TRP A 116 2.92 -3.64 7.26
N ASP A 117 2.56 -2.79 8.24
CA ASP A 117 3.09 -2.89 9.59
C ASP A 117 2.21 -3.76 10.49
N ALA A 118 0.89 -3.62 10.40
CA ALA A 118 -0.05 -4.46 11.14
C ALA A 118 -0.29 -5.83 10.48
N GLY A 119 0.02 -5.98 9.19
CA GLY A 119 -0.21 -7.20 8.43
C GLY A 119 -1.69 -7.47 8.11
N GLU A 120 -2.51 -6.40 8.05
CA GLU A 120 -3.97 -6.45 7.87
C GLU A 120 -4.39 -5.81 6.52
N PRO A 121 -4.01 -6.39 5.36
CA PRO A 121 -4.23 -5.77 4.05
C PRO A 121 -5.71 -5.62 3.69
N GLU A 122 -6.58 -6.56 4.09
CA GLU A 122 -8.01 -6.47 3.81
C GLU A 122 -8.68 -5.35 4.64
N GLU A 123 -8.27 -5.16 5.90
CA GLU A 123 -8.75 -4.04 6.72
C GLU A 123 -8.30 -2.69 6.13
N ALA A 124 -7.05 -2.60 5.69
CA ALA A 124 -6.52 -1.44 4.98
C ALA A 124 -7.34 -1.11 3.71
N ILE A 125 -7.63 -2.11 2.88
CA ILE A 125 -8.47 -1.93 1.68
C ILE A 125 -9.87 -1.47 2.05
N ASN A 126 -10.47 -2.01 3.12
CA ASN A 126 -11.78 -1.59 3.59
C ASN A 126 -11.80 -0.14 4.12
N LEU A 127 -10.74 0.29 4.79
CA LEU A 127 -10.54 1.69 5.20
C LEU A 127 -10.44 2.62 3.98
N LEU A 128 -9.60 2.27 3.00
CA LEU A 128 -9.41 3.07 1.77
C LEU A 128 -10.68 3.11 0.90
N ARG A 129 -11.43 2.00 0.77
CA ARG A 129 -12.73 1.97 0.10
C ARG A 129 -13.76 2.87 0.77
N ARG A 130 -13.73 2.97 2.10
CA ARG A 130 -14.51 3.98 2.84
C ARG A 130 -14.11 5.40 2.40
N GLY A 131 -12.80 5.65 2.36
CA GLY A 131 -12.26 6.92 1.88
C GLY A 131 -12.76 7.29 0.49
N MET A 132 -12.77 6.34 -0.47
CA MET A 132 -13.28 6.58 -1.83
C MET A 132 -14.74 7.01 -1.85
N ARG A 133 -15.59 6.46 -0.97
CA ARG A 133 -17.00 6.85 -0.88
C ARG A 133 -17.19 8.30 -0.42
N PHE A 134 -16.39 8.73 0.55
CA PHE A 134 -16.45 10.11 1.05
C PHE A 134 -15.65 11.10 0.20
N ASN A 135 -14.70 10.61 -0.61
CA ASN A 135 -13.76 11.43 -1.38
C ASN A 135 -13.61 10.89 -2.82
N PRO A 136 -14.68 10.92 -3.63
CA PRO A 136 -14.75 10.20 -4.91
C PRO A 136 -13.79 10.72 -6.00
N LEU A 137 -13.26 11.93 -5.85
CA LEU A 137 -12.33 12.54 -6.82
C LEU A 137 -10.86 12.39 -6.42
N ARG A 138 -10.56 11.72 -5.30
CA ARG A 138 -9.18 11.56 -4.80
C ARG A 138 -8.56 10.29 -5.36
N TRP A 139 -7.72 10.47 -6.38
CA TRP A 139 -7.04 9.39 -7.10
C TRP A 139 -6.05 8.60 -6.25
N GLU A 140 -5.55 9.20 -5.17
CA GLU A 140 -4.57 8.56 -4.29
C GLU A 140 -5.17 7.36 -3.58
N LEU A 141 -6.48 7.38 -3.28
CA LEU A 141 -7.16 6.29 -2.58
C LEU A 141 -7.26 5.01 -3.42
N PRO A 142 -7.80 5.01 -4.65
CA PRO A 142 -7.74 3.83 -5.50
C PRO A 142 -6.30 3.45 -5.87
N PHE A 143 -5.38 4.41 -6.01
CA PHE A 143 -3.97 4.09 -6.24
C PHE A 143 -3.37 3.29 -5.08
N ASP A 144 -3.60 3.72 -3.84
CA ASP A 144 -3.12 3.05 -2.63
C ASP A 144 -3.74 1.64 -2.47
N ILE A 145 -5.04 1.47 -2.81
CA ILE A 145 -5.69 0.13 -2.86
C ILE A 145 -5.00 -0.77 -3.90
N ALA A 146 -4.78 -0.23 -5.11
CA ALA A 146 -4.13 -0.96 -6.18
C ALA A 146 -2.71 -1.39 -5.78
N PHE A 147 -2.00 -0.51 -5.08
CA PHE A 147 -0.65 -0.79 -4.58
C PHE A 147 -0.62 -1.91 -3.55
N ILE A 148 -1.61 -1.97 -2.64
CA ILE A 148 -1.77 -3.09 -1.70
C ILE A 148 -2.02 -4.40 -2.46
N TYR A 149 -2.98 -4.43 -3.39
CA TYR A 149 -3.25 -5.62 -4.21
C TYR A 149 -2.01 -6.08 -4.99
N TYR A 150 -1.27 -5.13 -5.56
CA TYR A 150 -0.10 -5.41 -6.37
C TYR A 150 1.07 -5.96 -5.53
N MET A 151 1.35 -5.36 -4.38
CA MET A 151 2.56 -5.64 -3.59
C MET A 151 2.38 -6.81 -2.62
N ILE A 152 1.23 -6.87 -1.95
CA ILE A 152 0.96 -7.82 -0.87
C ILE A 152 0.23 -9.05 -1.43
N SER A 153 -1.00 -8.85 -1.92
CA SER A 153 -1.85 -9.97 -2.34
C SER A 153 -1.45 -10.58 -3.69
N ARG A 154 -0.60 -9.87 -4.47
CA ARG A 154 -0.22 -10.23 -5.86
C ARG A 154 -1.43 -10.44 -6.78
N ASP A 155 -2.56 -9.81 -6.45
CA ASP A 155 -3.79 -9.83 -7.25
C ASP A 155 -3.66 -8.75 -8.33
N TYR A 156 -2.96 -9.10 -9.41
CA TYR A 156 -2.66 -8.16 -10.49
C TYR A 156 -3.90 -7.74 -11.29
N GLU A 157 -4.99 -8.53 -11.28
CA GLU A 157 -6.25 -8.14 -11.93
C GLU A 157 -6.90 -7.00 -11.13
N LYS A 158 -7.12 -7.17 -9.82
CA LYS A 158 -7.68 -6.10 -8.99
C LYS A 158 -6.76 -4.89 -8.91
N ALA A 159 -5.45 -5.10 -8.84
CA ALA A 159 -4.49 -4.00 -8.89
C ALA A 159 -4.66 -3.18 -10.19
N GLY A 160 -4.76 -3.86 -11.33
CA GLY A 160 -5.03 -3.22 -12.62
C GLY A 160 -6.32 -2.41 -12.62
N ASP A 161 -7.40 -2.96 -12.09
CA ASP A 161 -8.70 -2.29 -11.99
C ASP A 161 -8.60 -0.98 -11.21
N TYR A 162 -8.03 -1.01 -10.01
CA TYR A 162 -7.92 0.18 -9.17
C TYR A 162 -6.89 1.20 -9.69
N PHE A 163 -5.77 0.77 -10.29
CA PHE A 163 -4.85 1.69 -10.96
C PHE A 163 -5.50 2.37 -12.17
N TYR A 164 -6.35 1.65 -12.91
CA TYR A 164 -7.10 2.20 -14.03
C TYR A 164 -8.16 3.19 -13.55
N ILE A 165 -8.90 2.88 -12.48
CA ILE A 165 -9.82 3.83 -11.84
C ILE A 165 -9.07 5.12 -11.46
N ALA A 166 -7.92 4.99 -10.79
CA ALA A 166 -7.09 6.14 -10.44
C ALA A 166 -6.68 6.93 -11.68
N SER A 167 -6.27 6.28 -12.78
CA SER A 167 -5.81 6.95 -14.01
C SER A 167 -6.88 7.79 -14.72
N LYS A 168 -8.16 7.57 -14.42
CA LYS A 168 -9.29 8.32 -14.97
C LYS A 168 -9.74 9.50 -14.10
N MET A 169 -9.16 9.65 -12.91
CA MET A 169 -9.52 10.73 -11.98
C MET A 169 -8.78 12.05 -12.29
N PRO A 170 -9.32 13.21 -11.86
CA PRO A 170 -8.66 14.50 -12.00
C PRO A 170 -7.31 14.54 -11.27
N GLU A 171 -6.38 15.33 -11.80
CA GLU A 171 -5.04 15.56 -11.19
C GLU A 171 -4.19 14.30 -10.99
N THR A 172 -4.60 13.16 -11.57
CA THR A 172 -3.84 11.93 -11.45
C THR A 172 -2.49 12.05 -12.13
N TRP A 173 -1.47 11.61 -11.41
CA TRP A 173 -0.16 11.44 -12.01
C TRP A 173 -0.19 10.33 -13.07
N GLY A 174 0.32 10.59 -14.28
CA GLY A 174 0.34 9.63 -15.40
C GLY A 174 1.05 8.29 -15.11
N ILE A 175 1.67 8.15 -13.94
CA ILE A 175 2.15 6.87 -13.42
C ILE A 175 1.03 5.83 -13.25
N SER A 176 -0.19 6.22 -12.87
CA SER A 176 -1.30 5.28 -12.60
C SER A 176 -1.71 4.50 -13.84
N HIS A 177 -1.78 5.16 -15.00
CA HIS A 177 -2.06 4.49 -16.28
C HIS A 177 -1.00 3.44 -16.61
N ARG A 178 0.27 3.72 -16.32
CA ARG A 178 1.37 2.78 -16.55
C ARG A 178 1.29 1.58 -15.60
N TRP A 179 0.98 1.81 -14.33
CA TRP A 179 0.78 0.73 -13.36
C TRP A 179 -0.41 -0.16 -13.72
N ALA A 180 -1.50 0.41 -14.24
CA ALA A 180 -2.61 -0.35 -14.77
C ALA A 180 -2.15 -1.27 -15.91
N ALA A 181 -1.44 -0.71 -16.90
CA ALA A 181 -0.90 -1.47 -18.04
C ALA A 181 0.04 -2.61 -17.59
N PHE A 182 0.95 -2.34 -16.65
CA PHE A 182 1.85 -3.35 -16.09
C PHE A 182 1.13 -4.43 -15.28
N SER A 183 0.06 -4.08 -14.56
CA SER A 183 -0.69 -5.03 -13.73
C SER A 183 -1.51 -5.97 -14.62
N TYR A 184 -2.29 -5.42 -15.55
CA TYR A 184 -3.05 -6.23 -16.51
C TYR A 184 -2.15 -7.12 -17.37
N GLY A 185 -0.98 -6.61 -17.78
CA GLY A 185 0.01 -7.36 -18.56
C GLY A 185 0.55 -8.62 -17.89
N ARG A 186 0.44 -8.74 -16.55
CA ARG A 186 0.84 -9.94 -15.78
C ARG A 186 -0.25 -10.99 -15.68
N THR A 187 -1.46 -10.68 -16.09
CA THR A 187 -2.60 -11.61 -16.06
C THR A 187 -2.78 -12.23 -17.44
N GLU A 188 -3.28 -13.46 -17.54
CA GLU A 188 -3.68 -14.06 -18.83
C GLU A 188 -4.93 -13.33 -19.36
N LYS A 189 -5.97 -13.24 -18.53
CA LYS A 189 -7.30 -12.73 -18.91
C LYS A 189 -7.34 -11.26 -19.36
N ARG A 190 -6.52 -10.38 -18.75
CA ARG A 190 -6.52 -8.93 -19.08
C ARG A 190 -5.26 -8.49 -19.83
N ARG A 191 -4.40 -9.42 -20.23
CA ARG A 191 -3.11 -9.08 -20.87
C ARG A 191 -3.23 -8.13 -22.04
N GLU A 192 -4.20 -8.41 -22.90
CA GLU A 192 -4.42 -7.66 -24.13
C GLU A 192 -4.78 -6.21 -23.82
N PHE A 193 -5.57 -5.99 -22.77
CA PHE A 193 -5.86 -4.64 -22.30
C PHE A 193 -4.60 -3.92 -21.82
N GLY A 194 -3.70 -4.62 -21.13
CA GLY A 194 -2.38 -4.07 -20.77
C GLY A 194 -1.55 -3.64 -21.99
N LYS A 195 -1.58 -4.41 -23.09
CA LYS A 195 -0.91 -4.02 -24.34
C LYS A 195 -1.52 -2.78 -24.96
N ILE A 196 -2.84 -2.72 -25.07
CA ILE A 196 -3.58 -1.57 -25.60
C ILE A 196 -3.17 -0.32 -24.82
N LEU A 197 -3.16 -0.36 -23.48
CA LEU A 197 -2.77 0.79 -22.68
C LEU A 197 -1.32 1.27 -22.94
N PHE A 198 -0.38 0.36 -23.24
CA PHE A 198 0.98 0.74 -23.63
C PHE A 198 1.08 1.22 -25.08
N GLN A 199 0.30 0.65 -26.01
CA GLN A 199 0.21 1.11 -27.40
C GLN A 199 -0.34 2.53 -27.45
N ASP A 200 -1.47 2.77 -26.77
CA ASP A 200 -2.08 4.08 -26.62
C ASP A 200 -1.08 5.10 -26.05
N LEU A 201 -0.32 4.72 -25.01
CA LEU A 201 0.71 5.59 -24.44
C LEU A 201 1.83 5.90 -25.44
N TYR A 202 2.27 4.91 -26.22
CA TYR A 202 3.32 5.07 -27.22
C TYR A 202 2.90 5.99 -28.38
N GLU A 203 1.65 5.88 -28.81
CA GLU A 203 1.07 6.63 -29.93
C GLU A 203 0.71 8.07 -29.52
N SER A 204 0.10 8.25 -28.35
CA SER A 204 -0.37 9.55 -27.87
C SER A 204 0.73 10.49 -27.37
N THR A 205 1.85 9.96 -26.85
CA THR A 205 2.89 10.80 -26.25
C THR A 205 3.91 11.31 -27.27
N LYS A 206 4.31 12.58 -27.17
CA LYS A 206 5.46 13.13 -27.91
C LYS A 206 6.80 12.97 -27.17
N ASN A 207 6.76 12.66 -25.87
CA ASN A 207 7.96 12.56 -25.04
C ASN A 207 8.75 11.26 -25.39
N PRO A 208 10.01 11.35 -25.85
CA PRO A 208 10.81 10.18 -26.21
C PRO A 208 11.00 9.19 -25.05
N GLU A 209 11.13 9.69 -23.82
CA GLU A 209 11.27 8.84 -22.63
C GLU A 209 9.99 8.05 -22.35
N MET A 210 8.83 8.68 -22.51
CA MET A 210 7.54 7.99 -22.37
C MET A 210 7.35 6.93 -23.44
N LYS A 211 7.75 7.21 -24.70
CA LYS A 211 7.77 6.20 -25.77
C LYS A 211 8.70 5.04 -25.43
N ARG A 212 9.87 5.30 -24.84
CA ARG A 212 10.81 4.26 -24.38
C ARG A 212 10.19 3.39 -23.29
N ILE A 213 9.50 4.00 -22.32
CA ILE A 213 8.79 3.28 -21.26
C ILE A 213 7.68 2.41 -21.84
N ALA A 214 6.87 2.92 -22.76
CA ALA A 214 5.82 2.15 -23.42
C ALA A 214 6.38 0.94 -24.20
N ARG A 215 7.46 1.13 -24.97
CA ARG A 215 8.16 0.02 -25.66
C ARG A 215 8.69 -1.02 -24.67
N ARG A 216 9.22 -0.61 -23.51
CA ARG A 216 9.64 -1.55 -22.45
C ARG A 216 8.46 -2.31 -21.87
N GLY A 217 7.32 -1.64 -21.67
CA GLY A 217 6.07 -2.26 -21.24
C GLY A 217 5.58 -3.33 -22.22
N LEU A 218 5.57 -3.03 -23.52
CA LEU A 218 5.20 -4.02 -24.55
C LEU A 218 6.15 -5.22 -24.58
N LYS A 219 7.47 -4.98 -24.46
CA LYS A 219 8.47 -6.06 -24.34
C LYS A 219 8.26 -6.89 -23.08
N PHE A 220 7.93 -6.24 -21.96
CA PHE A 220 7.59 -6.91 -20.71
C PHE A 220 6.41 -7.87 -20.92
N ILE A 221 5.30 -7.39 -21.49
CA ILE A 221 4.11 -8.21 -21.72
C ILE A 221 4.42 -9.38 -22.67
N LYS A 222 5.12 -9.11 -23.78
CA LYS A 222 5.51 -10.16 -24.72
C LYS A 222 6.32 -11.27 -24.05
N ARG A 223 7.23 -10.91 -23.14
CA ARG A 223 7.99 -11.88 -22.39
C ARG A 223 7.10 -12.73 -21.46
N GLU A 224 6.11 -12.15 -20.81
CA GLU A 224 5.15 -12.92 -20.00
C GLU A 224 4.35 -13.91 -20.89
N GLU A 225 4.00 -13.53 -22.12
CA GLU A 225 3.37 -14.44 -23.11
C GLU A 225 4.27 -15.60 -23.49
N ASP A 226 5.52 -15.29 -23.80
CA ASP A 226 6.50 -16.28 -24.19
C ASP A 226 6.77 -17.26 -23.03
N MET A 227 6.90 -16.76 -21.80
CA MET A 227 7.10 -17.60 -20.61
C MET A 227 5.90 -18.51 -20.33
N GLU A 228 4.69 -17.98 -20.43
CA GLU A 228 3.47 -18.77 -20.22
C GLU A 228 3.30 -19.85 -21.29
N TYR A 229 3.53 -19.51 -22.55
CA TYR A 229 3.51 -20.47 -23.65
C TYR A 229 4.52 -21.61 -23.43
N LEU A 230 5.76 -21.27 -23.06
CA LEU A 230 6.79 -22.27 -22.74
C LEU A 230 6.42 -23.11 -21.50
N GLN A 231 5.83 -22.49 -20.48
CA GLN A 231 5.41 -23.20 -19.27
C GLN A 231 4.27 -24.17 -19.57
N LYS A 232 3.28 -23.77 -20.37
CA LYS A 232 2.21 -24.66 -20.86
C LYS A 232 2.81 -25.87 -21.59
N GLY A 233 3.84 -25.67 -22.41
CA GLY A 233 4.59 -26.76 -23.04
C GLY A 233 5.25 -27.72 -22.04
N ILE A 234 5.93 -27.19 -21.01
CA ILE A 234 6.54 -27.99 -19.92
C ILE A 234 5.48 -28.80 -19.18
N ASP A 235 4.38 -28.15 -18.79
CA ASP A 235 3.32 -28.78 -18.03
C ASP A 235 2.67 -29.92 -18.82
N ASN A 236 2.41 -29.71 -20.13
CA ASN A 236 1.89 -30.74 -21.02
C ASN A 236 2.86 -31.91 -21.21
N TYR A 237 4.16 -31.62 -21.36
CA TYR A 237 5.21 -32.65 -21.44
C TYR A 237 5.24 -33.50 -20.17
N TYR A 238 5.22 -32.86 -18.99
CA TYR A 238 5.18 -33.54 -17.71
C TYR A 238 3.91 -34.37 -17.53
N GLN A 239 2.76 -33.88 -17.98
CA GLN A 239 1.52 -34.65 -17.92
C GLN A 239 1.60 -35.97 -18.70
N LYS A 240 2.23 -35.96 -19.88
CA LYS A 240 2.38 -37.13 -20.76
C LYS A 240 3.46 -38.10 -20.28
N TYR A 241 4.65 -37.60 -19.93
CA TYR A 241 5.82 -38.44 -19.65
C TYR A 241 6.12 -38.61 -18.15
N LYS A 242 5.45 -37.88 -17.27
CA LYS A 242 5.72 -37.82 -15.82
C LYS A 242 7.18 -37.45 -15.48
N LYS A 243 7.87 -36.83 -16.43
CA LYS A 243 9.23 -36.34 -16.34
C LYS A 243 9.29 -34.94 -16.96
N TYR A 244 10.16 -34.08 -16.45
CA TYR A 244 10.40 -32.77 -17.06
C TYR A 244 11.38 -32.87 -18.24
N PRO A 245 11.22 -32.03 -19.27
CA PRO A 245 12.18 -31.94 -20.37
C PRO A 245 13.53 -31.41 -19.85
N ALA A 246 14.63 -31.85 -20.46
CA ALA A 246 15.99 -31.42 -20.13
C ALA A 246 16.23 -29.96 -20.56
N ASP A 247 15.71 -29.55 -21.72
CA ASP A 247 15.81 -28.19 -22.22
C ASP A 247 14.62 -27.82 -23.13
N LEU A 248 14.62 -26.58 -23.64
CA LEU A 248 13.59 -26.10 -24.55
C LEU A 248 13.65 -26.75 -25.95
N LYS A 249 14.80 -27.31 -26.36
CA LYS A 249 14.93 -27.99 -27.65
C LYS A 249 14.22 -29.34 -27.61
N GLU A 250 14.27 -30.03 -26.48
CA GLU A 250 13.52 -31.27 -26.28
C GLU A 250 12.00 -31.03 -26.37
N LEU A 251 11.51 -29.92 -25.80
CA LEU A 251 10.10 -29.52 -25.96
C LEU A 251 9.72 -29.31 -27.42
N LEU A 252 10.59 -28.65 -28.19
CA LEU A 252 10.39 -28.40 -29.62
C LEU A 252 10.41 -29.69 -30.42
N ALA A 253 11.42 -30.55 -30.21
CA ALA A 253 11.57 -31.81 -30.91
C ALA A 253 10.41 -32.79 -30.61
N SER A 254 9.85 -32.70 -29.41
CA SER A 254 8.72 -33.53 -28.96
C SER A 254 7.35 -32.96 -29.37
N GLY A 255 7.31 -31.78 -30.01
CA GLY A 255 6.08 -31.17 -30.53
C GLY A 255 5.16 -30.55 -29.47
N PHE A 256 5.67 -30.23 -28.27
CA PHE A 256 4.88 -29.54 -27.23
C PHE A 256 4.87 -28.02 -27.41
N ILE A 257 5.78 -27.51 -28.22
CA ILE A 257 5.87 -26.12 -28.65
C ILE A 257 6.20 -26.11 -30.14
N ASP A 258 5.66 -25.13 -30.89
CA ASP A 258 5.90 -24.96 -32.33
C ASP A 258 7.21 -24.23 -32.64
N SER A 259 7.67 -23.41 -31.71
CA SER A 259 8.89 -22.62 -31.82
C SER A 259 9.41 -22.19 -30.45
N ILE A 260 10.71 -21.89 -30.35
CA ILE A 260 11.30 -21.25 -29.18
C ILE A 260 11.29 -19.73 -29.42
N PRO A 261 10.50 -18.94 -28.66
CA PRO A 261 10.41 -17.51 -28.87
C PRO A 261 11.73 -16.81 -28.56
N LYS A 262 12.02 -15.73 -29.31
CA LYS A 262 13.17 -14.88 -29.04
C LYS A 262 12.83 -13.91 -27.90
N GLU A 263 13.66 -13.89 -26.86
CA GLU A 263 13.43 -13.02 -25.70
C GLU A 263 13.45 -11.52 -26.12
N PRO A 264 12.42 -10.71 -25.76
CA PRO A 264 12.23 -9.35 -26.28
C PRO A 264 13.31 -8.31 -25.94
N THR A 265 14.14 -8.58 -24.94
CA THR A 265 15.22 -7.70 -24.45
C THR A 265 16.63 -8.17 -24.81
N GLY A 266 16.75 -9.28 -25.54
CA GLY A 266 18.02 -9.83 -26.03
C GLY A 266 18.61 -10.94 -25.16
N GLY A 267 17.83 -11.47 -24.21
CA GLY A 267 18.16 -12.63 -23.39
C GLY A 267 17.81 -13.97 -24.04
N PHE A 268 17.69 -14.98 -23.19
CA PHE A 268 17.24 -16.32 -23.55
C PHE A 268 16.43 -16.93 -22.41
N TYR A 269 15.51 -17.82 -22.79
CA TYR A 269 14.70 -18.59 -21.85
C TYR A 269 15.43 -19.86 -21.44
N THR A 270 15.29 -20.24 -20.17
CA THR A 270 15.85 -21.47 -19.60
C THR A 270 14.82 -22.17 -18.73
N ILE A 271 15.00 -23.47 -18.54
CA ILE A 271 14.23 -24.23 -17.55
C ILE A 271 15.02 -24.22 -16.24
N THR A 272 14.33 -23.90 -15.16
CA THR A 272 14.84 -23.89 -13.78
C THR A 272 13.92 -24.71 -12.89
N PHE A 273 14.39 -25.13 -11.73
CA PHE A 273 13.58 -25.86 -10.76
C PHE A 273 13.39 -25.00 -9.53
N ASP A 274 12.17 -24.95 -9.00
CA ASP A 274 11.91 -24.33 -7.71
C ASP A 274 12.30 -25.26 -6.54
N GLN A 275 12.08 -24.79 -5.30
CA GLN A 275 12.41 -25.52 -4.09
C GLN A 275 11.65 -26.84 -3.94
N GLU A 276 10.51 -26.98 -4.62
CA GLU A 276 9.66 -28.17 -4.63
C GLU A 276 10.03 -29.13 -5.78
N GLY A 277 11.03 -28.77 -6.59
CA GLY A 277 11.47 -29.56 -7.74
C GLY A 277 10.55 -29.42 -8.96
N LYS A 278 9.66 -28.41 -9.00
CA LYS A 278 8.81 -28.13 -10.16
C LYS A 278 9.58 -27.31 -11.19
N ALA A 279 9.52 -27.73 -12.45
CA ALA A 279 10.15 -27.00 -13.55
C ALA A 279 9.38 -25.70 -13.84
N LYS A 280 10.14 -24.59 -13.90
CA LYS A 280 9.68 -23.25 -14.22
C LYS A 280 10.53 -22.63 -15.33
N VAL A 281 9.87 -21.93 -16.24
CA VAL A 281 10.56 -21.08 -17.21
C VAL A 281 11.15 -19.87 -16.49
N SER A 282 12.43 -19.63 -16.73
CA SER A 282 13.15 -18.42 -16.31
C SER A 282 13.74 -17.74 -17.54
N TYR A 283 14.14 -16.49 -17.39
CA TYR A 283 14.88 -15.76 -18.42
C TYR A 283 16.18 -15.21 -17.84
N SER A 284 17.22 -15.20 -18.67
CA SER A 284 18.53 -14.63 -18.31
C SER A 284 18.88 -13.51 -19.30
N GLN A 285 19.43 -12.42 -18.76
CA GLN A 285 20.04 -11.39 -19.59
C GLN A 285 21.44 -11.84 -20.02
N PRO A 286 21.89 -11.51 -21.24
CA PRO A 286 23.27 -11.73 -21.59
C PRO A 286 24.14 -10.92 -20.62
N ARG A 287 25.21 -11.54 -20.07
CA ARG A 287 26.20 -10.79 -19.29
C ARG A 287 26.69 -9.65 -20.19
N ARG A 288 26.49 -8.40 -19.75
CA ARG A 288 27.10 -7.25 -20.41
C ARG A 288 28.61 -7.48 -20.37
N ARG A 289 29.22 -7.69 -21.53
CA ARG A 289 30.67 -7.58 -21.70
C ARG A 289 31.05 -6.11 -21.64
#